data_AF-A0A9X1N7X0-F1
#
_entry.id   AF-A0A9X1N7X0-F1
#
_cell.length_a   1.000
_cell.length_b   1.000
_cell.length_c   1.000
_cell.angle_alpha   90.00
_cell.angle_beta   90.00
_cell.angle_gamma   90.00
#
_symmetry.space_group_name_H-M   'P 1'
#
loop_
_entity.id
_entity.type
_entity.pdbx_description
1 polymer ?
#
loop_
_entity_poly.entity_id
_entity_poly.type
_entity_poly.pdbx_seq_one_letter_code
_entity_poly.pdbx_strand_id
1 'polypeptide(L)' 'MSYLVLTRREGEKITLRVQPGTDADDLLAQLLLDGITVTVKGIEGGRAQIAIEAPLDLQILRAELEEA' A
#
# COMPACT_ATOMS: atom_id res chain seq x y z
N MET A 1 -12.24 -0.37 1.66
CA MET A 1 -10.84 -0.10 2.07
C MET A 1 -10.16 -1.40 2.47
N SER A 2 -8.96 -1.65 1.97
CA SER A 2 -8.04 -2.68 2.44
C SER A 2 -7.11 -2.09 3.50
N TYR A 3 -6.63 -2.93 4.43
CA TYR A 3 -5.67 -2.54 5.46
C TYR A 3 -4.56 -3.58 5.55
N LEU A 4 -3.31 -3.16 5.34
CA LEU A 4 -2.13 -4.02 5.44
C LEU A 4 -1.11 -3.41 6.40
N VAL A 5 -0.59 -4.23 7.31
CA VAL A 5 0.55 -3.86 8.16
C VAL A 5 1.74 -4.73 7.76
N LEU A 6 2.87 -4.09 7.51
CA LEU A 6 4.11 -4.76 7.15
C LEU A 6 5.31 -4.06 7.80
N THR A 7 6.38 -4.82 7.98
CA THR A 7 7.62 -4.32 8.56
C THR A 7 8.64 -4.10 7.46
N ARG A 8 9.21 -2.90 7.36
CA ARG A 8 10.20 -2.51 6.37
C ARG A 8 11.52 -2.07 7.00
N ARG A 9 12.63 -2.35 6.32
CA ARG A 9 13.95 -1.79 6.61
C ARG A 9 14.31 -0.70 5.61
N GLU A 10 15.38 0.01 5.91
CA GLU A 10 16.00 0.92 4.95
C GLU A 10 16.26 0.21 3.61
N GLY A 11 15.85 0.86 2.51
CA GLY A 11 15.99 0.33 1.15
C GLY A 11 14.86 -0.59 0.68
N GLU A 12 14.04 -1.14 1.58
CA GLU A 12 12.88 -1.96 1.18
C GLU A 12 11.73 -1.08 0.65
N LYS A 13 11.06 -1.55 -0.40
CA LYS A 13 10.03 -0.79 -1.11
C LYS A 13 8.65 -1.42 -0.99
N ILE A 14 7.64 -0.57 -1.16
CA ILE A 14 6.23 -0.96 -1.25
C ILE A 14 5.68 -0.38 -2.56
N THR A 15 5.06 -1.23 -3.36
CA THR A 15 4.44 -0.85 -4.63
C THR A 15 2.93 -0.89 -4.46
N LEU A 16 2.25 0.20 -4.82
CA LEU A 16 0.79 0.23 -4.92
C LEU A 16 0.42 0.19 -6.40
N ARG A 17 -0.40 -0.77 -6.81
CA ARG A 17 -0.78 -0.97 -8.20
C ARG A 17 -2.29 -1.17 -8.33
N VAL A 18 -2.88 -0.64 -9.39
CA VAL A 18 -4.27 -0.89 -9.74
C VAL A 18 -4.46 -2.35 -10.13
N GLN A 19 -5.50 -3.00 -9.61
CA GLN A 19 -5.80 -4.38 -9.98
C GLN A 19 -6.22 -4.48 -11.46
N PRO A 20 -5.85 -5.56 -12.16
CA PRO A 20 -6.33 -5.78 -13.53
C PRO A 20 -7.86 -5.87 -13.55
N GLY A 21 -8.49 -5.11 -14.46
CA GLY A 21 -9.95 -5.08 -14.61
C GLY A 21 -10.68 -4.10 -13.69
N THR A 22 -9.96 -3.31 -12.89
CA THR A 22 -10.53 -2.18 -12.14
C THR A 22 -11.08 -1.12 -13.09
N ASP A 23 -12.27 -0.60 -12.79
CA ASP A 23 -12.80 0.60 -13.41
C ASP A 23 -12.03 1.84 -12.93
N ALA A 24 -11.45 2.59 -13.88
CA ALA A 24 -10.60 3.72 -13.58
C ALA A 24 -11.38 4.91 -12.97
N ASP A 25 -12.63 5.12 -13.38
CA ASP A 25 -13.43 6.25 -12.91
C ASP A 25 -13.88 6.03 -11.47
N ASP A 26 -14.28 4.79 -11.13
CA ASP A 26 -14.66 4.42 -9.77
C ASP A 26 -13.47 4.51 -8.80
N LEU A 27 -12.30 3.98 -9.21
CA LEU A 27 -11.08 4.08 -8.40
C LEU A 27 -10.66 5.55 -8.22
N LEU A 28 -10.71 6.35 -9.29
CA LEU A 28 -10.38 7.77 -9.20
C LEU A 28 -11.31 8.50 -8.24
N ALA A 29 -12.62 8.24 -8.32
CA ALA A 29 -13.59 8.83 -7.39
C ALA A 29 -13.28 8.46 -5.94
N GLN A 30 -12.92 7.19 -5.67
CA GLN A 30 -12.56 6.75 -4.32
C GLN A 30 -11.25 7.37 -3.83
N LEU A 31 -10.25 7.51 -4.70
CA LEU A 31 -8.99 8.18 -4.37
C LEU A 31 -9.16 9.68 -4.11
N LEU A 32 -10.09 10.35 -4.80
CA LEU A 32 -10.40 11.76 -4.58
C LEU A 32 -11.12 12.00 -3.24
N LEU A 33 -11.90 11.02 -2.76
CA LEU A 33 -12.64 11.11 -1.50
C LEU A 33 -11.80 10.68 -0.30
N ASP A 34 -11.22 9.48 -0.35
CA ASP A 34 -10.60 8.82 0.80
C ASP A 34 -9.07 8.83 0.75
N GLY A 35 -8.49 8.94 -0.46
CA GLY A 35 -7.06 8.89 -0.68
C GLY A 35 -6.42 7.56 -0.29
N ILE A 36 -5.12 7.61 0.03
CA ILE A 36 -4.35 6.47 0.54
C ILE A 36 -3.63 6.95 1.80
N THR A 37 -3.84 6.26 2.91
CA THR A 37 -3.22 6.60 4.18
C THR A 37 -2.06 5.65 4.45
N VAL A 38 -0.87 6.22 4.67
CA VAL A 38 0.32 5.49 5.09
C VAL A 38 0.72 5.96 6.48
N THR A 39 0.80 5.03 7.44
CA THR A 39 1.12 5.33 8.84
C THR A 39 2.34 4.53 9.28
N VAL A 40 3.34 5.21 9.84
CA VAL A 40 4.42 4.55 10.57
C VAL A 40 3.94 4.28 11.99
N LYS A 41 3.62 3.02 12.31
CA LYS A 41 3.13 2.60 13.64
C LYS A 41 4.22 2.54 14.70
N GLY A 42 5.46 2.33 14.29
CA GLY A 42 6.59 2.24 15.20
C GLY A 42 7.89 2.00 14.45
N ILE A 43 9.00 2.31 15.11
CA ILE A 43 10.34 2.08 14.59
C ILE A 43 11.16 1.44 15.72
N GLU A 44 11.70 0.24 15.46
CA GLU A 44 12.53 -0.49 16.41
C GLU A 44 13.65 -1.23 15.68
N GLY A 45 14.89 -1.08 16.14
CA GLY A 45 16.05 -1.82 15.60
C GLY A 45 16.25 -1.67 14.08
N GLY A 46 16.03 -0.46 13.53
CA GLY A 46 16.14 -0.20 12.08
C GLY A 46 14.98 -0.78 11.24
N ARG A 47 13.90 -1.22 11.89
CA ARG A 47 12.68 -1.72 11.24
C ARG A 47 11.53 -0.77 11.54
N ALA A 48 10.86 -0.29 10.50
CA ALA A 48 9.64 0.49 10.59
C ALA A 48 8.43 -0.42 10.37
N GLN A 49 7.46 -0.40 11.28
CA GLN A 49 6.15 -0.99 11.05
C GLN A 49 5.28 0.03 10.32
N ILE A 50 4.90 -0.28 9.09
CA ILE A 50 4.12 0.59 8.21
C ILE A 50 2.74 -0.03 8.03
N ALA A 51 1.71 0.75 8.28
CA ALA A 51 0.33 0.44 7.94
C ALA A 51 -0.09 1.22 6.70
N ILE A 52 -0.79 0.56 5.79
CA ILE A 52 -1.33 1.15 4.58
C ILE A 52 -2.82 0.86 4.54
N GLU A 53 -3.59 1.91 4.37
CA GLU A 53 -5.02 1.87 4.11
C GLU A 53 -5.29 2.44 2.72
N ALA A 54 -5.94 1.66 1.87
CA ALA A 54 -6.13 2.00 0.47
C ALA A 54 -7.48 1.46 -0.05
N PRO A 55 -8.01 1.98 -1.18
CA PRO A 55 -9.11 1.38 -1.92
C PRO A 55 -8.90 -0.12 -2.18
N LEU A 56 -9.98 -0.89 -2.27
CA LEU A 56 -9.90 -2.35 -2.49
C LEU A 56 -9.32 -2.67 -3.88
N ASP A 57 -9.52 -1.77 -4.83
CA ASP A 57 -9.03 -1.88 -6.19
C ASP A 57 -7.52 -1.59 -6.34
N LEU A 58 -6.85 -1.22 -5.23
CA LEU A 58 -5.39 -1.16 -5.17
C LEU A 58 -4.82 -2.43 -4.55
N GLN A 59 -3.90 -3.04 -5.28
CA GLN A 59 -3.04 -4.11 -4.80
C GLN A 59 -1.83 -3.49 -4.06
N ILE A 60 -1.62 -3.92 -2.82
CA ILE A 60 -0.46 -3.54 -2.02
C ILE A 60 0.60 -4.65 -2.15
N LEU A 61 1.62 -4.38 -2.96
CA LEU A 61 2.70 -5.32 -3.26
C LEU A 61 3.95 -4.97 -2.45
N ARG A 62 4.60 -6.01 -1.94
CA ARG A 62 5.95 -5.90 -1.42
C ARG A 62 6.90 -6.04 -2.60
N ALA A 63 7.84 -5.11 -2.77
CA ALA A 63 8.67 -5.07 -3.98
C ALA A 63 9.49 -6.37 -4.18
N GLU A 64 9.83 -7.08 -3.09
CA GLU A 64 10.49 -8.39 -3.16
C GLU A 64 9.66 -9.49 -3.83
N LEU A 65 8.34 -9.28 -4.02
CA LEU A 65 7.45 -10.24 -4.69
C LEU A 65 7.26 -9.95 -6.18
N GLU A 66 7.75 -8.82 -6.70
CA GLU A 66 7.62 -8.47 -8.13
C GLU A 66 8.77 -9.06 -8.99
N GLU A 67 9.85 -9.56 -8.37
CA GLU A 67 11.03 -10.10 -9.04
C GLU A 67 11.08 -11.65 -9.09
N ALA A 68 9.97 -12.34 -8.79
CA ALA A 68 9.86 -13.81 -8.77
C ALA A 68 9.17 -14.40 -10.01
#